data_AF-A0A967VFB3-F1
#
_entry.id   AF-A0A967VFB3-F1
#
_cell.length_a   1.000
_cell.length_b   1.000
_cell.length_c   1.000
_cell.angle_alpha   90.00
_cell.angle_beta   90.00
_cell.angle_gamma   90.00
#
_symmetry.space_group_name_H-M   'P 1'
#
loop_
_entity.id
_entity.type
_entity.pdbx_description
1 polymer ?
#
loop_
_entity_poly.entity_id
_entity_poly.type
_entity_poly.pdbx_seq_one_letter_code
_entity_poly.pdbx_strand_id
1 'polypeptide(L)'
;DDGSPLAIASCGNAALAAAVVARAEQRDLRVFIPTWADEAVVEDLERLDARIEVCERREGESGDPTYLRFLEAVDDGATPFS
;
A
#
# COMPACT_ATOMS: atom_id res chain seq x y z
N ASP A 1 17.72 10.15 -7.09
CA ASP A 1 16.33 9.66 -7.17
C ASP A 1 16.29 8.36 -7.90
N ASP A 2 16.19 7.27 -7.16
CA ASP A 2 15.86 5.98 -7.74
C ASP A 2 14.32 5.93 -7.75
N GLY A 3 13.69 6.06 -8.92
CA GLY A 3 12.23 6.19 -9.10
C GLY A 3 11.39 4.99 -8.66
N SER A 4 11.91 4.18 -7.75
CA SER A 4 11.29 3.01 -7.14
C SER A 4 10.02 3.43 -6.39
N PRO A 5 8.90 2.68 -6.51
CA PRO A 5 7.66 3.05 -5.85
C PRO A 5 7.78 2.97 -4.32
N LEU A 6 7.06 3.84 -3.61
CA LEU A 6 6.82 3.71 -2.18
C LEU A 6 5.83 2.57 -1.92
N ALA A 7 5.94 1.91 -0.76
CA ALA A 7 5.06 0.82 -0.38
C ALA A 7 4.62 0.94 1.08
N ILE A 8 3.35 0.66 1.39
CA ILE A 8 2.82 0.59 2.76
C ILE A 8 1.75 -0.50 2.88
N ALA A 9 1.77 -1.25 3.99
CA ALA A 9 0.69 -2.15 4.41
C ALA A 9 -0.22 -1.46 5.43
N SER A 10 -1.31 -0.85 4.99
CA SER A 10 -2.28 -0.19 5.86
C SER A 10 -3.56 0.13 5.10
N CYS A 11 -4.71 0.08 5.77
CA CYS A 11 -6.02 0.43 5.20
C CYS A 11 -6.73 1.54 5.99
N GLY A 12 -5.96 2.43 6.63
CA GLY A 12 -6.50 3.51 7.47
C GLY A 12 -5.66 4.78 7.39
N ASN A 13 -5.66 5.57 8.46
CA ASN A 13 -5.02 6.89 8.49
C ASN A 13 -3.53 6.89 8.10
N ALA A 14 -2.79 5.81 8.39
CA ALA A 14 -1.39 5.72 7.99
C ALA A 14 -1.24 5.65 6.46
N ALA A 15 -2.12 4.91 5.76
CA ALA A 15 -2.15 4.90 4.30
C ALA A 15 -2.52 6.27 3.74
N LEU A 16 -3.52 6.95 4.32
CA LEU A 16 -3.92 8.29 3.88
C LEU A 16 -2.77 9.30 4.04
N ALA A 17 -2.08 9.27 5.18
CA ALA A 17 -0.92 10.12 5.43
C ALA A 17 0.20 9.84 4.42
N ALA A 18 0.51 8.56 4.16
CA ALA A 18 1.50 8.16 3.16
C ALA A 18 1.11 8.65 1.76
N ALA A 19 -0.16 8.52 1.38
CA ALA A 19 -0.66 8.94 0.07
C ALA A 19 -0.57 10.46 -0.13
N VAL A 20 -0.89 11.25 0.90
CA VAL A 20 -0.70 12.71 0.87
C VAL A 20 0.77 13.08 0.65
N VAL A 21 1.69 12.45 1.37
CA VAL A 21 3.13 12.72 1.24
C VAL A 21 3.66 12.28 -0.12
N ALA A 22 3.31 11.07 -0.56
CA ALA A 22 3.74 10.53 -1.86
C ALA A 22 3.28 11.43 -3.01
N ARG A 23 2.03 11.90 -2.97
CA ARG A 23 1.50 12.84 -3.96
C ARG A 23 2.22 14.18 -3.95
N ALA A 24 2.51 14.74 -2.77
CA ALA A 24 3.23 16.00 -2.65
C ALA A 24 4.65 15.92 -3.25
N GLU A 25 5.31 14.77 -3.08
CA GLU A 25 6.63 14.46 -3.62
C GLU A 25 6.61 13.90 -5.05
N GLN A 26 5.43 13.79 -5.68
CA GLN A 26 5.23 13.22 -7.02
C GLN A 26 5.81 11.80 -7.18
N ARG A 27 5.65 10.97 -6.14
CA ARG A 27 6.10 9.58 -6.12
C ARG A 27 4.92 8.62 -6.17
N ASP A 28 5.12 7.52 -6.88
CA ASP A 28 4.20 6.39 -6.86
C ASP A 28 4.12 5.77 -5.46
N LEU A 29 2.90 5.49 -4.97
CA LEU A 29 2.66 4.75 -3.73
C LEU A 29 1.82 3.51 -4.02
N ARG A 30 2.30 2.34 -3.58
CA ARG A 30 1.54 1.09 -3.52
C ARG A 30 1.01 0.90 -2.10
N VAL A 31 -0.30 0.72 -1.96
CA VAL A 31 -0.98 0.52 -0.68
C VAL A 31 -1.59 -0.86 -0.67
N PHE A 32 -1.03 -1.72 0.16
CA PHE A 32 -1.54 -3.06 0.39
C PHE A 32 -2.65 -2.98 1.44
N ILE A 33 -3.83 -3.50 1.11
CA ILE A 33 -5.01 -3.49 1.98
C ILE A 33 -5.66 -4.88 2.07
N PRO A 34 -6.37 -5.20 3.16
CA PRO A 34 -7.16 -6.42 3.24
C PRO A 34 -8.45 -6.30 2.41
N THR A 35 -9.10 -7.44 2.14
CA THR A 35 -10.36 -7.52 1.37
C THR A 35 -11.56 -6.83 2.01
N TRP A 36 -11.47 -6.50 3.30
CA TRP A 36 -12.54 -5.86 4.08
C TRP A 36 -12.24 -4.40 4.42
N ALA A 37 -11.26 -3.78 3.76
CA ALA A 37 -10.94 -2.37 3.94
C ALA A 37 -12.18 -1.47 3.76
N ASP A 38 -12.23 -0.39 4.54
CA ASP A 38 -13.33 0.57 4.49
C ASP A 38 -13.36 1.27 3.11
N GLU A 39 -14.50 1.21 2.43
CA GLU A 39 -14.69 1.75 1.09
C GLU A 39 -14.41 3.25 1.01
N ALA A 40 -14.77 4.02 2.04
CA ALA A 40 -14.50 5.46 2.07
C ALA A 40 -12.99 5.76 2.14
N VAL A 41 -12.22 4.92 2.84
CA VAL A 41 -10.75 5.05 2.88
C VAL A 41 -10.16 4.67 1.53
N VAL A 42 -10.67 3.63 0.86
CA VAL A 42 -10.21 3.24 -0.48
C VAL A 42 -10.46 4.36 -1.48
N GLU A 43 -11.66 4.95 -1.51
CA GLU A 43 -11.99 6.09 -2.38
C GLU A 43 -11.05 7.28 -2.15
N ASP A 44 -10.77 7.63 -0.89
CA ASP A 44 -9.86 8.72 -0.57
C ASP A 44 -8.41 8.44 -1.00
N LEU A 45 -7.95 7.18 -0.87
CA LEU A 45 -6.62 6.77 -1.35
C LEU A 45 -6.51 6.83 -2.88
N GLU A 46 -7.54 6.37 -3.61
CA GLU A 46 -7.60 6.48 -5.07
C GLU A 46 -7.59 7.94 -5.53
N ARG A 47 -8.33 8.81 -4.83
CA ARG A 47 -8.31 10.26 -5.08
C ARG A 47 -6.95 10.90 -4.85
N LEU A 48 -6.13 10.29 -4.00
CA LEU A 48 -4.74 10.70 -3.73
C LEU A 48 -3.73 10.06 -4.70
N ASP A 49 -4.21 9.41 -5.76
CA ASP A 49 -3.39 8.75 -6.80
C ASP A 49 -2.58 7.55 -6.27
N ALA A 50 -2.98 6.97 -5.12
CA ALA A 50 -2.37 5.76 -4.59
C ALA A 50 -2.80 4.52 -5.39
N ARG A 51 -1.86 3.59 -5.62
CA ARG A 51 -2.13 2.30 -6.27
C ARG A 51 -2.55 1.28 -5.22
N ILE A 52 -3.82 0.88 -5.27
CA ILE A 52 -4.39 -0.06 -4.31
C ILE A 52 -4.12 -1.50 -4.71
N GLU A 53 -3.66 -2.30 -3.75
CA GLU A 53 -3.39 -3.73 -3.91
C GLU A 53 -4.21 -4.50 -2.87
N VAL A 54 -5.35 -5.06 -3.29
CA VAL A 54 -6.22 -5.84 -2.40
C VAL A 54 -5.61 -7.23 -2.17
N CYS A 55 -5.33 -7.55 -0.92
CA CYS A 55 -4.54 -8.71 -0.53
C CYS A 55 -5.43 -9.87 -0.06
N GLU A 56 -5.83 -10.73 -1.00
CA GLU A 56 -6.46 -12.00 -0.66
C GLU A 56 -5.46 -12.98 -0.02
N ARG A 57 -5.95 -13.81 0.90
CA ARG A 57 -5.16 -14.89 1.48
C ARG A 57 -4.96 -15.98 0.43
N ARG A 58 -3.70 -16.36 0.18
CA ARG A 58 -3.36 -17.51 -0.67
C ARG A 58 -3.51 -18.83 0.10
N GLU A 59 -3.80 -19.94 -0.58
CA GLU A 59 -3.94 -21.25 0.08
C GLU A 59 -2.63 -21.64 0.80
N GLY A 60 -2.76 -22.13 2.05
CA GLY A 60 -1.61 -22.51 2.88
C GLY A 60 -0.80 -21.33 3.45
N GLU A 61 -1.18 -20.09 3.13
CA GLU A 61 -0.47 -18.90 3.58
C GLU A 61 -0.70 -18.62 5.07
N SER A 62 0.41 -18.55 5.81
CA SER A 62 0.42 -18.19 7.24
C SER A 62 0.85 -16.74 7.42
N GLY A 63 0.14 -16.00 8.28
CA GLY A 63 0.40 -14.58 8.55
C GLY A 63 -0.64 -13.64 7.93
N ASP A 64 -0.34 -12.35 7.98
CA ASP A 64 -1.17 -11.28 7.40
C ASP A 64 -0.88 -11.13 5.90
N PRO A 65 -1.85 -11.37 4.99
CA PRO A 65 -1.64 -11.27 3.55
C PRO A 65 -1.14 -9.88 3.12
N THR A 66 -1.63 -8.83 3.76
CA THR A 66 -1.28 -7.44 3.45
C THR A 66 0.19 -7.18 3.72
N TYR A 67 0.67 -7.61 4.89
CA TYR A 67 2.07 -7.47 5.24
C TYR A 67 2.97 -8.35 4.36
N LEU A 68 2.52 -9.56 4.00
CA LEU A 68 3.25 -10.45 3.09
C LEU A 68 3.38 -9.85 1.69
N ARG A 69 2.31 -9.30 1.09
CA ARG A 69 2.37 -8.62 -0.21
C ARG A 69 3.28 -7.37 -0.14
N PHE A 70 3.26 -6.65 0.97
CA PHE A 70 4.18 -5.53 1.20
C PHE A 70 5.65 -5.99 1.23
N LEU A 71 5.96 -7.08 1.94
CA LEU A 71 7.32 -7.64 1.97
C LEU A 71 7.77 -8.10 0.58
N GLU A 72 6.89 -8.75 -0.19
CA GLU A 72 7.15 -9.11 -1.59
C GLU A 72 7.53 -7.86 -2.41
N ALA A 73 6.78 -6.77 -2.29
CA ALA A 73 7.07 -5.54 -3.01
C ALA A 73 8.40 -4.90 -2.60
N VAL A 74 8.77 -4.97 -1.32
CA VAL A 74 10.06 -4.46 -0.84
C VAL A 74 11.21 -5.32 -1.35
N ASP A 75 11.06 -6.65 -1.37
CA ASP A 75 12.04 -7.57 -1.97
C ASP A 75 12.22 -7.31 -3.48
N ASP A 76 11.14 -6.94 -4.16
CA ASP A 76 11.11 -6.49 -5.57
C ASP A 76 11.66 -5.06 -5.78
N GLY A 77 12.12 -4.37 -4.74
CA GLY A 77 12.79 -3.07 -4.81
C GLY A 77 11.94 -1.86 -4.45
N ALA A 78 10.70 -2.03 -3.97
CA ALA A 78 9.93 -0.91 -3.44
C ALA A 78 10.57 -0.33 -2.17
N THR A 79 10.47 0.99 -2.01
CA THR A 79 10.92 1.67 -0.79
C THR A 79 9.82 1.60 0.29
N PRO A 80 10.09 1.03 1.47
CA PRO A 80 9.09 0.98 2.54
C PRO A 80 8.76 2.37 3.09
N PHE A 81 7.47 2.65 3.26
CA PHE A 81 6.94 3.81 3.97
C PHE A 81 6.38 3.34 5.31
N SER A 82 7.19 3.45 6.37
CA SER A 82 6.91 2.92 7.72
C SER A 82 7.12 3.96 8.81
#